data_AF-A0A0M7ATI3-F1
#
_entry.id   AF-A0A0M7ATI3-F1
#
_cell.length_a   1.000
_cell.length_b   1.000
_cell.length_c   1.000
_cell.angle_alpha   90.00
_cell.angle_beta   90.00
_cell.angle_gamma   90.00
#
_symmetry.space_group_name_H-M   'P 1'
#
loop_
_entity.id
_entity.type
_entity.pdbx_description
1 polymer ?
#
loop_
_entity_poly.entity_id
_entity_poly.type
_entity_poly.pdbx_seq_one_letter_code
_entity_poly.pdbx_strand_id
1 'polypeptide(L)'
;MPGGGAFRKQSPQWGGSCLEGVIRTSNRKSVRPAEKTLPHAEALKWPSQSARKKACAAFCAHIAAGYSVESFPEADRKTLRYYAEQFPEDFPSAQLEEAARRGLLEWEKIGKEGARGDLAKFNASAWTFNMKNRAGWRDRSEVDTWNVLSSPEEASRIEKLKPRSSAEIALGVMALLTSEDAKGNDDNPSDPD
;
A
#
# COMPACT_ATOMS: atom_id res chain seq x y z
N MET A 1 0.92 42.67 22.63
CA MET A 1 0.92 42.11 21.27
C MET A 1 1.52 40.69 21.32
N PRO A 2 0.73 39.61 21.41
CA PRO A 2 1.26 38.27 21.23
C PRO A 2 1.08 37.84 19.75
N GLY A 3 2.20 37.52 19.09
CA GLY A 3 2.23 37.05 17.71
C GLY A 3 1.76 35.59 17.62
N GLY A 4 0.66 35.38 16.90
CA GLY A 4 0.16 34.05 16.56
C GLY A 4 0.99 33.41 15.45
N GLY A 5 1.80 32.41 15.79
CA GLY A 5 2.46 31.54 14.82
C GLY A 5 1.47 30.54 14.23
N ALA A 6 1.15 30.70 12.94
CA ALA A 6 0.31 29.77 12.19
C ALA A 6 1.05 28.45 11.96
N PHE A 7 0.64 27.41 12.70
CA PHE A 7 1.11 26.04 12.52
C PHE A 7 0.47 25.44 11.26
N ARG A 8 1.19 25.41 10.12
CA ARG A 8 0.75 24.70 8.92
C ARG A 8 0.72 23.20 9.21
N LYS A 9 -0.48 22.63 9.32
CA LYS A 9 -0.69 21.18 9.35
C LYS A 9 -0.31 20.59 7.99
N GLN A 10 0.83 19.90 7.93
CA GLN A 10 1.10 18.95 6.84
C GLN A 10 0.22 17.73 7.07
N SER A 11 -0.70 17.50 6.15
CA SER A 11 -1.48 16.26 6.09
C SER A 11 -0.55 15.08 5.84
N PRO A 12 -0.68 13.95 6.56
CA PRO A 12 0.01 12.73 6.21
C PRO A 12 -0.50 12.24 4.85
N GLN A 13 0.40 12.15 3.86
CA GLN A 13 0.16 11.35 2.67
C GLN A 13 0.10 9.89 3.11
N TRP A 14 -1.08 9.30 3.09
CA TRP A 14 -1.23 7.86 3.15
C TRP A 14 -0.64 7.32 1.85
N GLY A 15 0.60 6.84 1.93
CA GLY A 15 1.23 6.11 0.86
C GLY A 15 0.43 4.84 0.58
N GLY A 16 -0.53 4.96 -0.33
CA GLY A 16 -1.04 3.84 -1.09
C GLY A 16 0.15 3.24 -1.84
N SER A 17 0.61 2.09 -1.37
CA SER A 17 1.40 1.17 -2.18
C SER A 17 0.60 -0.10 -2.37
N CYS A 18 -0.60 0.10 -2.92
CA CYS A 18 -1.11 -0.81 -3.93
C CYS A 18 -0.58 -0.28 -5.27
N LEU A 19 0.18 -1.12 -5.97
CA LEU A 19 0.11 -1.23 -7.43
C LEU A 19 0.44 0.03 -8.24
N GLU A 20 1.71 0.42 -8.31
CA GLU A 20 2.17 1.22 -9.45
C GLU A 20 3.64 0.94 -9.74
N GLY A 21 3.87 0.33 -10.91
CA GLY A 21 5.20 -0.02 -11.39
C GLY A 21 5.18 -1.24 -12.29
N VAL A 22 4.64 -1.09 -13.52
CA VAL A 22 5.23 -1.54 -14.80
C VAL A 22 4.27 -1.05 -15.90
N ILE A 23 4.50 0.16 -16.44
CA ILE A 23 4.02 0.49 -17.78
C ILE A 23 5.11 0.04 -18.75
N ARG A 24 5.14 -1.26 -19.04
CA ARG A 24 5.70 -1.78 -20.29
C ARG A 24 4.59 -1.71 -21.33
N THR A 25 4.77 -0.88 -22.35
CA THR A 25 3.99 -0.90 -23.59
C THR A 25 4.34 -2.16 -24.39
N SER A 26 3.94 -3.33 -23.89
CA SER A 26 3.98 -4.58 -24.64
C SER A 26 2.62 -4.80 -25.30
N ASN A 27 2.62 -4.64 -26.62
CA ASN A 27 1.80 -5.35 -27.62
C ASN A 27 0.68 -6.24 -27.02
N ARG A 28 -0.48 -5.65 -26.72
CA ARG A 28 -1.68 -6.38 -26.27
C ARG A 28 -2.20 -7.19 -27.46
N LYS A 29 -1.75 -8.45 -27.57
CA LYS A 29 -2.61 -9.49 -28.12
C LYS A 29 -3.95 -9.37 -27.40
N SER A 30 -5.03 -9.23 -28.16
CA SER A 30 -6.41 -9.28 -27.70
C SER A 30 -6.65 -10.61 -26.97
N VAL A 31 -6.36 -10.63 -25.67
CA VAL A 31 -6.76 -11.72 -24.79
C VAL A 31 -8.23 -11.47 -24.53
N ARG A 32 -9.08 -12.25 -25.19
CA ARG A 32 -10.52 -12.27 -24.91
C ARG A 32 -10.69 -12.40 -23.40
N PRO A 33 -11.57 -11.59 -22.76
CA PRO A 33 -11.82 -11.75 -21.33
C PRO A 33 -12.25 -13.20 -21.13
N ALA A 34 -11.47 -13.95 -20.36
CA ALA A 34 -11.81 -15.32 -20.02
C ALA A 34 -13.21 -15.28 -19.40
N GLU A 35 -14.16 -15.89 -20.10
CA GLU A 35 -15.51 -16.10 -19.62
C GLU A 35 -15.36 -16.90 -18.33
N LYS A 36 -15.50 -16.20 -17.18
CA LYS A 36 -15.35 -16.81 -15.87
C LYS A 36 -16.51 -17.77 -15.72
N THR A 37 -16.26 -19.04 -15.96
CA THR A 37 -17.20 -20.12 -15.65
C THR A 37 -17.47 -20.08 -14.16
N LEU A 38 -18.65 -19.58 -13.78
CA LEU A 38 -19.11 -19.60 -12.41
C LEU A 38 -19.20 -21.08 -11.98
N PRO A 39 -18.66 -21.45 -10.81
CA PRO A 39 -18.78 -22.82 -10.33
C PRO A 39 -20.25 -23.19 -10.16
N HIS A 40 -20.56 -24.48 -10.28
CA HIS A 40 -21.89 -25.00 -10.00
C HIS A 40 -22.37 -24.55 -8.62
N ALA A 41 -23.60 -24.01 -8.56
CA ALA A 41 -24.16 -23.35 -7.38
C ALA A 41 -24.15 -24.22 -6.11
N GLU A 42 -24.14 -25.55 -6.26
CA GLU A 42 -24.12 -26.52 -5.17
C GLU A 42 -22.77 -26.58 -4.42
N ALA A 43 -21.68 -26.13 -5.03
CA ALA A 43 -20.35 -26.08 -4.40
C ALA A 43 -20.14 -24.82 -3.53
N LEU A 44 -21.05 -23.84 -3.60
CA LEU A 44 -20.93 -22.59 -2.88
C LEU A 44 -21.50 -22.71 -1.46
N LYS A 45 -20.69 -22.34 -0.46
CA LYS A 45 -21.12 -22.21 0.94
C LYS A 45 -22.38 -21.34 1.12
N TRP A 46 -22.51 -20.27 0.33
CA TRP A 46 -23.69 -19.41 0.32
C TRP A 46 -24.25 -19.31 -1.10
N PRO A 47 -25.15 -20.23 -1.49
CA PRO A 47 -25.61 -20.32 -2.88
C PRO A 47 -26.49 -19.14 -3.29
N SER A 48 -27.30 -18.59 -2.37
CA SER A 48 -28.19 -17.48 -2.65
C SER A 48 -27.55 -16.11 -2.40
N GLN A 49 -27.96 -15.11 -3.19
CA GLN A 49 -27.52 -13.73 -3.04
C GLN A 49 -27.84 -13.17 -1.63
N SER A 50 -29.03 -13.47 -1.13
CA SER A 50 -29.45 -13.06 0.21
C SER A 50 -28.54 -13.65 1.30
N ALA A 51 -28.15 -14.93 1.18
CA ALA A 51 -27.22 -15.56 2.12
C ALA A 51 -25.82 -14.91 2.05
N ARG A 52 -25.32 -14.60 0.85
CA ARG A 52 -24.04 -13.90 0.67
C ARG A 52 -24.04 -12.51 1.31
N LYS A 53 -25.10 -11.71 1.09
CA LYS A 53 -25.25 -10.39 1.72
C LYS A 53 -25.32 -10.48 3.24
N LYS A 54 -26.03 -11.48 3.78
CA LYS A 54 -26.09 -11.73 5.23
C LYS A 54 -24.71 -12.10 5.79
N ALA A 55 -23.94 -12.93 5.08
CA ALA A 55 -22.58 -13.29 5.46
C ALA A 55 -21.63 -12.09 5.42
N CYS A 56 -21.72 -11.26 4.37
CA CYS A 56 -20.97 -10.00 4.26
C CYS A 56 -21.28 -9.06 5.43
N ALA A 57 -22.56 -8.88 5.77
CA ALA A 57 -22.97 -8.05 6.91
C ALA A 57 -22.42 -8.56 8.24
N ALA A 58 -22.49 -9.88 8.48
CA ALA A 58 -21.92 -10.50 9.68
C ALA A 58 -20.39 -10.33 9.75
N PHE A 59 -19.72 -10.48 8.61
CA PHE A 59 -18.27 -10.29 8.50
C PHE A 59 -17.86 -8.82 8.75
N CYS A 60 -18.59 -7.86 8.18
CA CYS A 60 -18.38 -6.44 8.44
C CYS A 60 -18.57 -6.10 9.93
N ALA A 61 -19.60 -6.66 10.58
CA ALA A 61 -19.81 -6.47 12.02
C ALA A 61 -18.65 -7.05 12.85
N HIS A 62 -18.15 -8.22 12.47
CA HIS A 62 -17.00 -8.88 13.11
C HIS A 62 -15.73 -8.03 13.03
N ILE A 63 -15.39 -7.52 11.83
CA ILE A 63 -14.24 -6.62 11.66
C ILE A 63 -14.44 -5.32 12.42
N ALA A 64 -15.64 -4.72 12.33
CA ALA A 64 -15.94 -3.45 12.99
C ALA A 64 -15.83 -3.55 14.52
N ALA A 65 -16.08 -4.73 15.11
CA ALA A 65 -15.86 -5.01 16.52
C ALA A 65 -14.38 -5.24 16.89
N GLY A 66 -13.46 -5.15 15.93
CA GLY A 66 -12.02 -5.27 16.15
C GLY A 66 -11.46 -6.69 16.07
N TYR A 67 -12.25 -7.69 15.70
CA TYR A 67 -11.77 -9.06 15.57
C TYR A 67 -10.93 -9.28 14.31
N SER A 68 -10.06 -10.29 14.32
CA SER A 68 -9.27 -10.66 13.14
C SER A 68 -10.11 -11.40 12.11
N VAL A 69 -9.75 -11.27 10.83
CA VAL A 69 -10.40 -12.01 9.72
C VAL A 69 -10.33 -13.53 9.92
N GLU A 70 -9.23 -14.02 10.50
CA GLU A 70 -9.01 -15.46 10.74
C GLU A 70 -9.85 -16.02 11.90
N SER A 71 -10.35 -15.16 12.79
CA SER A 71 -11.23 -15.57 13.89
C SER A 71 -12.71 -15.58 13.51
N PHE A 72 -13.05 -15.32 12.26
CA PHE A 72 -14.44 -15.30 11.81
C PHE A 72 -15.00 -16.73 11.74
N PRO A 73 -16.06 -17.08 12.49
CA PRO A 73 -16.50 -18.47 12.64
C PRO A 73 -17.20 -19.03 11.40
N GLU A 74 -17.82 -18.17 10.59
CA GLU A 74 -18.66 -18.61 9.47
C GLU A 74 -17.83 -19.00 8.24
N ALA A 75 -16.60 -18.48 8.07
CA ALA A 75 -15.78 -18.78 6.91
C ALA A 75 -14.30 -18.41 7.07
N ASP A 76 -13.46 -19.17 6.37
CA ASP A 76 -12.03 -18.91 6.29
C ASP A 76 -11.72 -17.70 5.41
N ARG A 77 -10.54 -17.09 5.63
CA ARG A 77 -10.02 -15.98 4.83
C ARG A 77 -10.02 -16.26 3.33
N LYS A 78 -9.70 -17.50 2.92
CA LYS A 78 -9.68 -17.90 1.50
C LYS A 78 -11.07 -17.84 0.88
N THR A 79 -12.08 -18.32 1.61
CA THR A 79 -13.49 -18.28 1.19
C THR A 79 -13.94 -16.83 1.07
N LEU A 80 -13.71 -16.00 2.08
CA LEU A 80 -14.11 -14.59 2.04
C LEU A 80 -13.50 -13.83 0.86
N ARG A 81 -12.20 -14.02 0.58
CA ARG A 81 -11.54 -13.42 -0.58
C ARG A 81 -12.17 -13.88 -1.89
N TYR A 82 -12.42 -15.18 -2.02
CA TYR A 82 -13.07 -15.74 -3.21
C TYR A 82 -14.43 -15.07 -3.45
N TYR A 83 -15.27 -14.94 -2.42
CA TYR A 83 -16.58 -14.32 -2.55
C TYR A 83 -16.51 -12.82 -2.89
N ALA A 84 -15.54 -12.09 -2.32
CA ALA A 84 -15.33 -10.68 -2.67
C ALA A 84 -14.91 -10.49 -4.14
N GLU A 85 -14.13 -11.42 -4.69
CA GLU A 85 -13.69 -11.37 -6.10
C GLU A 85 -14.77 -11.81 -7.10
N GLN A 86 -15.61 -12.79 -6.73
CA GLN A 86 -16.63 -13.34 -7.63
C GLN A 86 -17.97 -12.62 -7.53
N PHE A 87 -18.31 -12.03 -6.38
CA PHE A 87 -19.60 -11.39 -6.12
C PHE A 87 -19.40 -9.97 -5.52
N PRO A 88 -18.75 -9.03 -6.25
CA PRO A 88 -18.47 -7.69 -5.75
C PRO A 88 -19.73 -6.89 -5.39
N GLU A 89 -20.88 -7.20 -5.99
CA GLU A 89 -22.18 -6.62 -5.65
C GLU A 89 -22.72 -7.05 -4.28
N ASP A 90 -22.33 -8.23 -3.81
CA ASP A 90 -22.73 -8.76 -2.51
C ASP A 90 -21.68 -8.46 -1.42
N PHE A 91 -20.43 -8.25 -1.84
CA PHE A 91 -19.28 -7.89 -1.01
C PHE A 91 -18.66 -6.56 -1.47
N PRO A 92 -19.37 -5.44 -1.31
CA PRO A 92 -18.88 -4.14 -1.75
C PRO A 92 -17.63 -3.74 -0.97
N SER A 93 -16.54 -3.43 -1.69
CA SER A 93 -15.25 -3.04 -1.09
C SER A 93 -15.38 -1.87 -0.13
N ALA A 94 -16.20 -0.86 -0.48
CA ALA A 94 -16.44 0.30 0.36
C ALA A 94 -16.98 -0.06 1.76
N GLN A 95 -17.84 -1.08 1.86
CA GLN A 95 -18.39 -1.53 3.13
C GLN A 95 -17.34 -2.27 3.97
N LEU A 96 -16.50 -3.07 3.32
CA LEU A 96 -15.38 -3.78 3.96
C LEU A 96 -14.34 -2.80 4.49
N GLU A 97 -14.01 -1.76 3.72
CA GLU A 97 -13.10 -0.68 4.12
C GLU A 97 -13.67 0.15 5.27
N GLU A 98 -14.96 0.46 5.26
CA GLU A 98 -15.63 1.12 6.38
C GLU A 98 -15.59 0.27 7.65
N ALA A 99 -15.89 -1.03 7.54
CA ALA A 99 -15.78 -1.96 8.65
C ALA A 99 -14.35 -2.02 9.21
N ALA A 100 -13.33 -2.05 8.34
CA ALA A 100 -11.93 -2.03 8.75
C ALA A 100 -11.55 -0.73 9.50
N ARG A 101 -12.02 0.43 9.02
CA ARG A 101 -11.83 1.72 9.71
C ARG A 101 -12.48 1.74 11.10
N ARG A 102 -13.69 1.18 11.24
CA ARG A 102 -14.36 1.06 12.53
C ARG A 102 -13.63 0.11 13.48
N GLY A 103 -13.17 -1.02 12.96
CA GLY A 103 -12.34 -1.95 13.73
C GLY A 103 -11.08 -1.29 14.26
N LEU A 104 -10.39 -0.50 13.42
CA LEU A 104 -9.21 0.27 13.85
C LEU A 104 -9.56 1.28 14.95
N LEU A 105 -10.67 2.01 14.80
CA LEU A 105 -11.14 2.96 15.81
C LEU A 105 -11.38 2.30 17.17
N GLU A 106 -11.94 1.08 17.21
CA GLU A 106 -12.12 0.33 18.46
C GLU A 106 -10.78 0.01 19.13
N TRP A 107 -9.76 -0.37 18.36
CA TRP A 107 -8.42 -0.62 18.90
C TRP A 107 -7.74 0.65 19.42
N GLU A 108 -7.94 1.78 18.74
CA GLU A 108 -7.46 3.10 19.21
C GLU A 108 -8.16 3.51 20.51
N LYS A 109 -9.47 3.25 20.62
CA LYS A 109 -10.24 3.49 21.83
C LYS A 109 -9.73 2.64 23.00
N ILE A 110 -9.51 1.35 22.80
CA ILE A 110 -8.91 0.46 23.80
C ILE A 110 -7.54 0.98 24.23
N GLY A 111 -6.71 1.42 23.28
CA GLY A 111 -5.40 2.01 23.58
C GLY A 111 -5.50 3.27 24.43
N LYS A 112 -6.44 4.16 24.11
CA LYS A 112 -6.70 5.40 24.84
C LYS A 112 -7.20 5.14 26.27
N GLU A 113 -8.16 4.23 26.43
CA GLU A 113 -8.69 3.83 27.74
C GLU A 113 -7.62 3.13 28.59
N GLY A 114 -6.84 2.24 27.96
CA GLY A 114 -5.69 1.58 28.58
C GLY A 114 -4.62 2.57 29.06
N ALA A 115 -4.28 3.56 28.24
CA ALA A 115 -3.30 4.59 28.59
C ALA A 115 -3.80 5.54 29.70
N ARG A 116 -5.11 5.77 29.82
CA ARG A 116 -5.69 6.53 30.93
C ARG A 116 -5.66 5.74 32.25
N GLY A 117 -5.55 4.42 32.20
CA GLY A 117 -5.69 3.53 33.35
C GLY A 117 -7.12 3.09 33.62
N ASP A 118 -8.05 3.33 32.68
CA ASP A 118 -9.46 2.92 32.81
C ASP A 118 -9.62 1.39 32.64
N LEU A 119 -8.67 0.74 31.97
CA LEU A 119 -8.64 -0.72 31.76
C LEU A 119 -7.68 -1.40 32.76
N ALA A 120 -8.25 -2.15 33.70
CA ALA A 120 -7.47 -2.95 34.64
C ALA A 120 -6.60 -3.97 33.90
N LYS A 121 -5.32 -4.07 34.28
CA LYS A 121 -4.33 -4.99 33.70
C LYS A 121 -4.09 -4.78 32.19
N PHE A 122 -4.29 -3.56 31.68
CA PHE A 122 -3.93 -3.24 30.30
C PHE A 122 -2.44 -3.50 30.03
N ASN A 123 -2.15 -4.32 29.02
CA ASN A 123 -0.78 -4.61 28.59
C ASN A 123 -0.45 -3.76 27.36
N ALA A 124 0.22 -2.62 27.60
CA ALA A 124 0.60 -1.67 26.55
C ALA A 124 1.48 -2.30 25.46
N SER A 125 2.39 -3.21 25.82
CA SER A 125 3.27 -3.89 24.87
C SER A 125 2.49 -4.80 23.93
N ALA A 126 1.58 -5.63 24.47
CA ALA A 126 0.74 -6.51 23.67
C ALA A 126 -0.17 -5.72 22.72
N TRP A 127 -0.78 -4.63 23.21
CA TRP A 127 -1.57 -3.72 22.39
C TRP A 127 -0.72 -3.08 21.27
N THR A 128 0.47 -2.60 21.59
CA THR A 128 1.40 -2.00 20.61
C THR A 128 1.78 -2.97 19.50
N PHE A 129 2.13 -4.22 19.83
CA PHE A 129 2.41 -5.25 18.83
C PHE A 129 1.19 -5.54 17.95
N ASN A 130 -0.01 -5.51 18.54
CA ASN A 130 -1.25 -5.69 17.78
C ASN A 130 -1.44 -4.56 16.76
N MET A 131 -1.21 -3.30 17.17
CA MET A 131 -1.31 -2.13 16.28
C MET A 131 -0.25 -2.16 15.17
N LYS A 132 0.97 -2.61 15.44
CA LYS A 132 2.00 -2.80 14.41
C LYS A 132 1.56 -3.80 13.34
N ASN A 133 1.04 -4.95 13.77
CA ASN A 133 0.65 -6.02 12.85
C ASN A 133 -0.65 -5.72 12.09
N ARG A 134 -1.65 -5.11 12.75
CA ARG A 134 -2.97 -4.86 12.15
C ARG A 134 -3.04 -3.52 11.42
N ALA A 135 -2.57 -2.45 12.04
CA ALA A 135 -2.67 -1.09 11.51
C ALA A 135 -1.44 -0.67 10.70
N GLY A 136 -0.43 -1.54 10.58
CA GLY A 136 0.81 -1.23 9.88
C GLY A 136 1.63 -0.15 10.57
N TRP A 137 1.40 0.09 11.87
CA TRP A 137 2.20 1.06 12.62
C TRP A 137 3.66 0.64 12.61
N ARG A 138 4.54 1.58 12.32
CA ARG A 138 5.98 1.37 12.36
C ARG A 138 6.57 2.22 13.47
N ASP A 139 7.51 1.66 14.19
CA ASP A 139 8.34 2.47 15.07
C ASP A 139 9.07 3.50 14.22
N ARG A 140 9.12 4.74 14.70
CA ARG A 140 10.04 5.71 14.11
C ARG A 140 11.45 5.25 14.50
N SER A 141 12.20 4.73 13.53
CA SER A 141 13.64 4.67 13.66
C SER A 141 14.15 6.10 13.55
N GLU A 142 14.75 6.62 14.62
CA GLU A 142 15.67 7.74 14.48
C GLU A 142 16.80 7.24 13.58
N VAL A 143 16.76 7.59 12.30
CA VAL A 143 17.92 7.39 11.44
C VAL A 143 18.92 8.40 11.96
N ASP A 144 19.96 7.93 12.65
CA ASP A 144 21.16 8.69 12.98
C ASP A 144 21.83 9.16 11.68
N THR A 145 21.25 10.16 11.03
CA THR A 145 21.88 10.91 9.94
C THR A 145 23.07 11.73 10.43
N TRP A 146 23.36 11.69 11.73
CA TRP A 146 24.49 12.38 12.35
C TRP A 146 25.85 11.71 12.12
N ASN A 147 25.92 10.54 11.48
CA ASN A 147 27.20 9.88 11.15
C ASN A 147 27.66 10.03 9.68
N VAL A 148 26.87 10.69 8.81
CA VAL A 148 27.25 10.91 7.39
C VAL A 148 28.03 12.22 7.19
N LEU A 149 28.13 13.12 8.19
CA LEU A 149 28.89 14.36 8.05
C LEU A 149 30.21 14.42 8.82
N SER A 150 30.63 13.33 9.49
CA SER A 150 31.76 13.36 10.41
C SER A 150 33.04 12.67 9.91
N SER A 151 33.16 12.39 8.61
CA SER A 151 34.45 12.08 8.00
C SER A 151 34.99 13.31 7.25
N PRO A 152 36.13 13.89 7.67
CA PRO A 152 36.80 14.98 6.94
C PRO A 152 37.09 14.62 5.47
N GLU A 153 37.19 13.32 5.19
CA GLU A 153 37.49 12.78 3.87
C GLU A 153 36.31 12.90 2.89
N GLU A 154 35.05 12.80 3.35
CA GLU A 154 33.88 12.99 2.49
C GLU A 154 33.60 14.47 2.22
N ALA A 155 33.80 15.35 3.20
CA ALA A 155 33.75 16.80 2.97
C ALA A 155 34.74 17.23 1.87
N SER A 156 35.94 16.63 1.87
CA SER A 156 36.96 16.85 0.83
C SER A 156 36.57 16.30 -0.55
N ARG A 157 35.76 15.22 -0.61
CA ARG A 157 35.23 14.69 -1.88
C ARG A 157 34.09 15.55 -2.42
N ILE A 158 33.24 16.08 -1.54
CA ILE A 158 32.14 16.99 -1.90
C ILE A 158 32.69 18.34 -2.38
N GLU A 159 33.77 18.87 -1.79
CA GLU A 159 34.44 20.08 -2.29
C GLU A 159 35.13 19.88 -3.66
N LYS A 160 35.58 18.66 -3.96
CA LYS A 160 36.11 18.31 -5.30
C LYS A 160 35.01 18.21 -6.35
N LEU A 161 33.76 18.00 -5.95
CA LEU A 161 32.59 18.12 -6.82
C LEU A 161 32.18 19.59 -6.93
N LYS A 162 33.03 20.41 -7.57
CA LYS A 162 32.60 21.73 -8.03
C LYS A 162 31.33 21.52 -8.90
N PRO A 163 30.26 22.30 -8.69
CA PRO A 163 29.12 22.25 -9.59
C PRO A 163 29.65 22.48 -11.01
N ARG A 164 29.34 21.55 -11.94
CA ARG A 164 29.73 21.69 -13.35
C ARG A 164 29.32 23.07 -13.83
N SER A 165 30.16 23.70 -14.63
CA SER A 165 29.83 25.01 -15.18
C SER A 165 28.50 24.92 -15.93
N SER A 166 27.72 26.01 -15.92
CA SER A 166 26.45 26.07 -16.65
C SER A 166 26.63 25.71 -18.14
N ALA A 167 27.79 26.01 -18.71
CA ALA A 167 28.18 25.63 -20.06
C ALA A 167 28.31 24.10 -20.24
N GLU A 168 28.94 23.39 -19.31
CA GLU A 168 29.05 21.91 -19.37
C GLU A 168 27.72 21.21 -19.15
N ILE A 169 26.85 21.77 -18.31
CA ILE A 169 25.48 21.27 -18.13
C ILE A 169 24.70 21.44 -19.43
N ALA A 170 24.77 22.62 -20.06
CA ALA A 170 24.11 22.89 -21.33
C ALA A 170 24.65 22.00 -22.46
N LEU A 171 25.96 21.77 -22.55
CA LEU A 171 26.57 20.87 -23.53
C LEU A 171 26.13 19.41 -23.33
N GLY A 172 26.07 18.93 -22.10
CA GLY A 172 25.57 17.59 -21.79
C GLY A 172 24.10 17.41 -22.14
N VAL A 173 23.26 18.42 -21.88
CA VAL A 173 21.84 18.40 -22.23
C VAL A 173 21.64 18.44 -23.74
N MET A 174 22.38 19.27 -24.47
CA MET A 174 22.30 19.34 -25.93
C MET A 174 22.73 18.01 -26.58
N ALA A 175 23.80 17.38 -26.08
CA ALA A 175 24.26 16.08 -26.61
C ALA A 175 23.22 14.96 -26.42
N LEU A 176 22.48 14.96 -25.31
CA LEU A 176 21.38 14.01 -25.07
C LEU A 176 20.20 14.27 -26.00
N LEU A 177 19.84 15.53 -26.23
CA LEU A 177 18.72 15.89 -27.12
C LEU A 177 19.03 15.63 -28.60
N THR A 178 20.29 15.60 -29.02
CA THR A 178 20.67 15.33 -30.41
C THR A 178 21.00 13.87 -30.71
N SER A 179 21.06 12.99 -29.71
CA SER A 179 21.44 11.58 -29.91
C SER A 179 20.25 10.61 -30.09
N GLU A 180 19.01 11.09 -29.98
CA GLU A 180 17.80 10.26 -30.18
C GLU A 180 17.41 10.07 -31.67
N ASP A 181 17.97 10.85 -32.61
CA ASP A 181 17.55 10.80 -34.03
C ASP A 181 18.48 10.00 -34.97
N ALA A 182 19.57 9.39 -34.47
CA ALA A 182 20.64 8.82 -35.32
C ALA A 182 20.78 7.29 -35.30
N LYS A 183 19.77 6.51 -34.87
CA LYS A 183 19.79 5.04 -34.96
C LYS A 183 18.61 4.47 -35.75
N GLY A 184 18.53 4.89 -37.01
CA GLY A 184 17.80 4.18 -38.06
C GLY A 184 18.73 3.21 -38.80
N ASN A 185 18.20 2.03 -39.10
CA ASN A 185 18.72 0.98 -39.98
C ASN A 185 20.12 0.41 -39.71
N ASP A 186 20.17 -0.89 -39.38
CA ASP A 186 20.91 -1.82 -40.22
C ASP A 186 20.32 -3.23 -40.08
N ASP A 187 19.91 -3.75 -41.24
CA ASP A 187 19.47 -5.11 -41.51
C ASP A 187 20.57 -6.12 -41.13
N ASN A 188 20.20 -7.28 -40.58
CA ASN A 188 21.05 -8.46 -40.72
C ASN A 188 20.20 -9.69 -41.04
N PRO A 189 20.48 -10.38 -42.17
CA PRO A 189 19.71 -11.53 -42.62
C PRO A 189 20.06 -12.78 -41.82
N SER A 190 19.03 -13.59 -41.65
CA SER A 190 19.07 -14.97 -41.16
C SER A 190 19.87 -15.87 -42.10
N ASP A 191 20.85 -16.60 -41.55
CA ASP A 191 21.42 -17.81 -42.16
C ASP A 191 20.81 -19.06 -41.52
N PRO A 192 20.39 -20.06 -42.33
CA PRO A 192 20.06 -21.40 -41.88
C PRO A 192 21.24 -22.37 -42.05
N ASP A 193 21.48 -23.21 -41.03
CA ASP A 193 21.79 -24.65 -41.14
C ASP A 193 21.81 -25.30 -39.73
#